data_AF-A0A516KKQ3-F1
#
_entry.id   AF-A0A516KKQ3-F1
#
_cell.length_a   1.000
_cell.length_b   1.000
_cell.length_c   1.000
_cell.angle_alpha   90.00
_cell.angle_beta   90.00
_cell.angle_gamma   90.00
#
_symmetry.space_group_name_H-M   'P 1'
#
loop_
_entity.id
_entity.type
_entity.pdbx_description
1 polymer ?
#
loop_
_entity_poly.entity_id
_entity_poly.type
_entity_poly.pdbx_seq_one_letter_code
_entity_poly.pdbx_strand_id
1 'polypeptide(L)'
;MKRAEVVGERTGGGANLGNYHQVTKHIKLFIPSGRPVSPFTNDNWDGTGVEPDIEVKAEQAYQMVYEKALKTIAEKYEGKVSYEFLIEEIKQELKRFG
;
A
#
# COMPACT_ATOMS: atom_id res chain seq x y z
N MET A 1 -3.87 -14.64 1.91
CA MET A 1 -4.69 -13.60 2.59
C MET A 1 -5.39 -12.73 1.54
N LYS A 2 -6.50 -12.05 1.88
CA LYS A 2 -7.24 -11.11 1.02
C LYS A 2 -7.83 -9.94 1.83
N ARG A 3 -6.99 -9.30 2.65
CA ARG A 3 -7.44 -8.26 3.61
C ARG A 3 -7.34 -6.84 3.04
N ALA A 4 -6.48 -6.64 2.06
CA ALA A 4 -6.24 -5.37 1.40
C ALA A 4 -6.01 -5.62 -0.11
N GLU A 5 -6.21 -4.57 -0.90
CA GLU A 5 -5.81 -4.43 -2.31
C GLU A 5 -4.65 -3.44 -2.33
N VAL A 6 -3.50 -3.83 -2.87
CA VAL A 6 -2.28 -3.02 -2.96
C VAL A 6 -2.30 -2.29 -4.29
N VAL A 7 -2.12 -0.97 -4.26
CA VAL A 7 -2.19 -0.13 -5.45
C VAL A 7 -1.00 0.82 -5.47
N GLY A 8 -0.33 0.92 -6.61
CA GLY A 8 0.84 1.77 -6.79
C GLY A 8 1.90 1.07 -7.64
N GLU A 9 3.16 1.28 -7.29
CA GLU A 9 4.30 0.68 -7.96
C GLU A 9 4.87 -0.49 -7.15
N ARG A 10 5.62 -1.36 -7.82
CA ARG A 10 6.40 -2.40 -7.15
C ARG A 10 7.39 -1.78 -6.16
N THR A 11 7.41 -2.31 -4.93
CA THR A 11 8.34 -1.80 -3.90
C THR A 11 9.78 -2.22 -4.16
N GLY A 12 10.75 -1.55 -3.53
CA GLY A 12 12.18 -1.79 -3.76
C GLY A 12 12.74 -3.11 -3.20
N GLY A 13 11.99 -3.86 -2.39
CA GLY A 13 12.39 -5.21 -1.98
C GLY A 13 13.45 -5.31 -0.88
N GLY A 14 13.37 -4.49 0.17
CA GLY A 14 14.12 -4.72 1.41
C GLY A 14 13.28 -5.50 2.41
N ALA A 15 13.62 -6.77 2.67
CA ALA A 15 12.86 -7.60 3.62
C ALA A 15 13.69 -8.06 4.82
N ASN A 16 14.99 -8.27 4.62
CA ASN A 16 15.82 -8.87 5.66
C ASN A 16 16.12 -7.89 6.79
N LEU A 17 16.04 -8.39 8.03
CA LEU A 17 16.49 -7.68 9.23
C LEU A 17 18.00 -7.73 9.27
N GLY A 18 18.67 -6.66 9.68
CA GLY A 18 20.12 -6.62 9.80
C GLY A 18 20.65 -5.24 10.15
N ASN A 19 21.96 -5.14 10.31
CA ASN A 19 22.64 -3.89 10.61
C ASN A 19 23.94 -3.76 9.83
N TYR A 20 24.43 -2.53 9.71
CA TYR A 20 25.78 -2.27 9.22
C TYR A 20 26.80 -2.48 10.35
N HIS A 21 27.82 -3.27 10.07
CA HIS A 21 28.96 -3.48 10.96
C HIS A 21 30.20 -2.82 10.36
N GLN A 22 30.93 -2.07 11.20
CA GLN A 22 32.22 -1.50 10.81
C GLN A 22 33.27 -2.61 10.79
N VAL A 23 33.94 -2.80 9.64
CA VAL A 23 34.98 -3.81 9.48
C VAL A 23 36.37 -3.18 9.48
N THR A 24 36.52 -2.04 8.81
CA THR A 24 37.75 -1.21 8.79
C THR A 24 37.36 0.26 8.87
N LYS A 25 38.29 1.21 8.93
CA LYS A 25 37.97 2.66 8.92
C LYS A 25 37.09 3.12 7.73
N HIS A 26 37.18 2.44 6.58
CA HIS A 26 36.52 2.88 5.34
C HIS A 26 35.50 1.88 4.78
N ILE A 27 35.33 0.71 5.41
CA ILE A 27 34.43 -0.34 4.93
C ILE A 27 33.43 -0.72 6.03
N LYS A 28 32.15 -0.71 5.68
CA LYS A 28 31.04 -1.29 6.44
C LYS A 28 30.36 -2.37 5.62
N LEU A 29 29.88 -3.41 6.27
CA LEU A 29 29.07 -4.47 5.66
C LEU A 29 27.70 -4.52 6.32
N PHE A 30 26.64 -4.59 5.51
CA PHE A 30 25.33 -4.96 6.03
C PHE A 30 25.29 -6.47 6.23
N ILE A 31 25.01 -6.91 7.46
CA ILE A 31 24.89 -8.34 7.78
C ILE A 31 23.43 -8.61 8.15
N PRO A 32 22.70 -9.44 7.39
CA PRO A 32 21.35 -9.81 7.74
C PRO A 32 21.36 -10.73 8.96
N SER A 33 20.58 -10.38 9.97
CA SER A 33 20.36 -11.15 11.19
C SER A 33 19.05 -11.96 11.17
N GLY A 34 18.19 -11.73 10.18
CA GLY A 34 16.94 -12.46 10.04
C GLY A 34 16.30 -12.32 8.66
N ARG A 35 15.62 -13.39 8.23
CA ARG A 35 14.81 -13.45 7.01
C ARG A 35 13.36 -13.73 7.39
N PRO A 36 12.47 -12.72 7.38
CA PRO A 36 11.04 -12.98 7.50
C PRO A 36 10.61 -13.90 6.35
N VAL A 37 9.84 -14.96 6.61
CA VAL A 37 9.31 -15.87 5.58
C VAL A 37 7.81 -15.92 5.71
N SER A 38 7.11 -15.69 4.59
CA SER A 38 5.66 -15.78 4.54
C SER A 38 5.22 -17.26 4.58
N PRO A 39 4.26 -17.64 5.45
CA PRO A 39 3.72 -18.99 5.46
C PRO A 39 2.85 -19.30 4.23
N PHE A 40 2.54 -18.31 3.39
CA PHE A 40 1.69 -18.48 2.21
C PHE A 40 2.49 -18.73 0.93
N THR A 41 3.64 -18.08 0.79
CA THR A 41 4.50 -18.19 -0.40
C THR A 41 5.75 -19.02 -0.15
N ASN A 42 6.02 -19.39 1.11
CA ASN A 42 7.27 -20.01 1.57
C ASN A 42 8.54 -19.20 1.19
N ASP A 43 8.38 -17.89 0.99
CA ASP A 43 9.46 -16.96 0.67
C ASP A 43 9.17 -15.55 1.19
N ASN A 44 9.95 -14.54 0.78
CA ASN A 44 9.78 -13.14 1.14
C ASN A 44 9.99 -12.18 -0.03
N TRP A 45 9.89 -10.87 0.26
CA TRP A 45 9.96 -9.82 -0.75
C TRP A 45 11.38 -9.25 -0.94
N ASP A 46 12.41 -9.92 -0.44
CA ASP A 46 13.79 -9.43 -0.56
C ASP A 46 14.27 -9.51 -2.02
N GLY A 47 14.80 -8.41 -2.56
CA GLY A 47 15.27 -8.29 -3.93
C GLY A 47 14.17 -8.28 -5.01
N THR A 48 12.95 -8.71 -4.68
CA THR A 48 11.82 -8.77 -5.62
C THR A 48 10.80 -7.65 -5.40
N GLY A 49 10.66 -7.18 -4.16
CA GLY A 49 9.60 -6.24 -3.79
C GLY A 49 8.24 -6.91 -3.64
N VAL A 50 7.24 -6.09 -3.36
CA VAL A 50 5.82 -6.48 -3.38
C VAL A 50 5.22 -5.94 -4.65
N GLU A 51 4.67 -6.83 -5.47
CA GLU A 51 3.91 -6.46 -6.67
C GLU A 51 2.51 -5.97 -6.26
N PRO A 52 2.04 -4.82 -6.79
CA PRO A 52 0.71 -4.32 -6.50
C PRO A 52 -0.37 -5.15 -7.21
N ASP A 53 -1.57 -5.20 -6.63
CA ASP A 53 -2.75 -5.76 -7.29
C ASP A 53 -3.23 -4.89 -8.46
N ILE A 54 -3.06 -3.56 -8.33
CA ILE A 54 -3.30 -2.59 -9.41
C ILE A 54 -2.07 -1.70 -9.58
N GLU A 55 -1.40 -1.86 -10.72
CA GLU A 55 -0.21 -1.10 -11.04
C GLU A 55 -0.57 0.30 -11.60
N VAL A 56 -0.08 1.33 -10.93
CA VAL A 56 -0.18 2.74 -11.33
C VAL A 56 1.06 3.48 -10.85
N LYS A 57 1.35 4.66 -11.44
CA LYS A 57 2.41 5.52 -10.93
C LYS A 57 2.15 5.91 -9.47
N ALA A 58 3.21 5.99 -8.68
CA ALA A 58 3.10 6.28 -7.25
C ALA A 58 2.33 7.58 -6.97
N GLU A 59 2.51 8.61 -7.80
CA GLU A 59 1.85 9.90 -7.66
C GLU A 59 0.34 9.85 -7.92
N GLN A 60 -0.13 8.83 -8.66
CA GLN A 60 -1.53 8.66 -9.04
C GLN A 60 -2.30 7.73 -8.09
N ALA A 61 -1.58 6.89 -7.33
CA ALA A 61 -2.17 5.85 -6.49
C ALA A 61 -3.19 6.39 -5.49
N TYR A 62 -2.84 7.46 -4.76
CA TYR A 62 -3.74 8.06 -3.77
C TYR A 62 -5.03 8.58 -4.41
N GLN A 63 -4.91 9.40 -5.44
CA GLN A 63 -6.07 10.01 -6.09
C GLN A 63 -7.03 8.93 -6.62
N MET A 64 -6.50 7.95 -7.35
CA MET A 64 -7.29 6.87 -7.94
C MET A 64 -8.03 6.04 -6.89
N VAL A 65 -7.33 5.61 -5.82
CA VAL A 65 -7.93 4.74 -4.80
C VAL A 65 -8.88 5.50 -3.90
N TYR A 66 -8.57 6.76 -3.58
CA TYR A 66 -9.43 7.57 -2.74
C TYR A 66 -10.77 7.87 -3.44
N GLU A 67 -10.73 8.24 -4.72
CA GLU A 67 -11.94 8.42 -5.52
C GLU A 67 -12.77 7.12 -5.62
N LYS A 68 -12.12 5.98 -5.89
CA LYS A 68 -12.76 4.65 -5.91
C LYS A 68 -13.41 4.32 -4.56
N ALA A 69 -12.71 4.56 -3.46
CA ALA A 69 -13.21 4.29 -2.11
C ALA A 69 -14.43 5.16 -1.77
N LEU A 70 -14.39 6.45 -2.09
CA LEU A 70 -15.52 7.37 -1.91
C LEU A 70 -16.76 6.87 -2.66
N LYS A 71 -16.60 6.48 -3.93
CA LYS A 71 -17.71 5.92 -4.74
C LYS A 71 -18.28 4.64 -4.13
N THR A 72 -17.43 3.70 -3.72
CA THR A 72 -17.87 2.45 -3.07
C THR A 72 -18.63 2.71 -1.76
N ILE A 73 -18.19 3.68 -0.97
CA ILE A 73 -18.89 4.05 0.28
C ILE A 73 -20.23 4.71 -0.06
N ALA A 74 -20.26 5.63 -1.05
CA ALA A 74 -21.51 6.27 -1.47
C ALA A 74 -22.55 5.22 -1.89
N GLU A 75 -22.19 4.30 -2.78
CA GLU A 75 -23.06 3.19 -3.23
C GLU A 75 -23.55 2.32 -2.05
N LYS A 76 -22.69 2.05 -1.07
CA LYS A 76 -23.03 1.22 0.10
C LYS A 76 -24.05 1.88 1.04
N TYR A 77 -24.08 3.20 1.10
CA TYR A 77 -24.89 3.97 2.05
C TYR A 77 -25.99 4.81 1.39
N GLU A 78 -26.09 4.80 0.06
CA GLU A 78 -27.15 5.46 -0.68
C GLU A 78 -28.55 5.01 -0.20
N GLY A 79 -29.46 5.97 -0.07
CA GLY A 79 -30.83 5.74 0.42
C GLY A 79 -30.95 5.40 1.90
N LYS A 80 -29.85 5.30 2.66
CA LYS A 80 -29.91 5.11 4.12
C LYS A 80 -30.06 6.45 4.81
N VAL A 81 -31.28 6.73 5.30
CA VAL A 81 -31.65 8.01 5.94
C VAL A 81 -30.65 8.46 7.01
N SER A 82 -30.14 7.55 7.84
CA SER A 82 -29.16 7.89 8.89
C SER A 82 -27.78 8.30 8.37
N TYR A 83 -27.50 8.17 7.07
CA TYR A 83 -26.21 8.46 6.44
C TYR A 83 -26.32 9.50 5.32
N GLU A 84 -27.44 10.22 5.19
CA GLU A 84 -27.60 11.28 4.18
C GLU A 84 -26.49 12.33 4.27
N PHE A 85 -26.08 12.71 5.49
CA PHE A 85 -24.98 13.65 5.71
C PHE A 85 -23.67 13.17 5.08
N LEU A 86 -23.35 11.87 5.21
CA LEU A 86 -22.14 11.25 4.69
C LEU A 86 -22.16 11.25 3.15
N ILE A 87 -23.32 10.97 2.55
CA ILE A 87 -23.46 11.00 1.09
C ILE A 87 -23.24 12.40 0.54
N GLU A 88 -23.77 13.43 1.21
CA GLU A 88 -23.55 14.83 0.80
C GLU A 88 -22.08 15.26 0.95
N GLU A 89 -21.41 14.85 2.03
CA GLU A 89 -19.97 15.07 2.21
C GLU A 89 -19.15 14.40 1.09
N ILE A 90 -19.44 13.13 0.77
CA ILE A 90 -18.75 12.41 -0.30
C ILE A 90 -18.97 13.08 -1.65
N LYS A 91 -20.19 13.53 -1.97
CA LYS A 91 -20.47 14.27 -3.21
C LYS A 91 -19.67 15.56 -3.31
N GLN A 92 -19.47 16.26 -2.20
CA GLN A 92 -18.64 17.47 -2.18
C GLN A 92 -17.16 17.15 -2.41
N GLU A 93 -16.66 16.08 -1.77
CA GLU A 93 -15.27 15.66 -1.94
C GLU A 93 -14.98 15.19 -3.37
N LEU A 94 -15.92 14.46 -3.98
CA LEU A 94 -15.78 13.99 -5.37
C LEU A 94 -15.65 15.13 -6.39
N LYS A 95 -16.16 16.33 -6.10
CA LYS A 95 -15.99 17.51 -6.96
C LYS A 95 -14.53 17.97 -7.06
N ARG A 96 -13.64 17.53 -6.16
CA ARG A 96 -12.21 17.87 -6.21
C ARG A 96 -11.44 17.05 -7.24
N PHE A 97 -12.03 15.98 -7.76
CA PHE A 97 -11.44 15.11 -8.77
C PHE A 97 -11.98 15.38 -10.19
N GLY A 98 -12.92 16.32 -10.34
CA GLY A 98 -13.54 16.72 -11.60
C GLY A 98 -13.15 18.11 -12.07
#